data_AF-A0AAV8VIY4-F1
#
_entry.id   AF-A0AAV8VIY4-F1
#
_cell.length_a   1.000
_cell.length_b   1.000
_cell.length_c   1.000
_cell.angle_alpha   90.00
_cell.angle_beta   90.00
_cell.angle_gamma   90.00
#
_symmetry.space_group_name_H-M   'P 1'
#
loop_
_entity.id
_entity.type
_entity.pdbx_description
1 polymer ?
#
loop_
_entity_poly.entity_id
_entity_poly.type
_entity_poly.pdbx_seq_one_letter_code
_entity_poly.pdbx_strand_id
1 'polypeptide(L)'
;MSTNQRPMFNVFRKVKFDDSIEKIEWRTYYPYTRSFRNNDVIEIVINQSTLFDATYDSQLLVSGKIIKTGDGDVSFVNNAAAFMFSSVKYVLGGGSKEMELVQDTGIVSTVRGYLCYTPEDSNHLGISGWNFPNSPKLNPDELKIKRIYPESGIKEILLEGVAANNSIIIPYRQWDVQVKSLAAGAISDAWAVKTTSHIESPRYVILCFQVEKFDNLKKDPTYFDHINITNIKLSLNAESFPTERMRLNFGNNDYNEAHFRYTEFQSSYLNCSEKRPLLDYNVFKERTLFVRQ
;
A
#
# COMPACT_ATOMS: atom_id res chain seq x y z
N MET A 1 -10.51 -38.31 46.11
CA MET A 1 -9.27 -37.91 46.83
C MET A 1 -8.24 -37.53 45.79
N SER A 2 -8.00 -36.23 45.59
CA SER A 2 -6.97 -35.74 44.68
C SER A 2 -5.59 -35.89 45.34
N THR A 3 -4.75 -36.75 44.81
CA THR A 3 -3.35 -36.85 45.20
C THR A 3 -2.59 -35.64 44.63
N ASN A 4 -2.38 -34.62 45.45
CA ASN A 4 -1.41 -33.56 45.21
C ASN A 4 0.00 -34.17 45.19
N GLN A 5 0.49 -34.56 44.02
CA GLN A 5 1.91 -34.83 43.83
C GLN A 5 2.67 -33.50 43.88
N ARG A 6 3.62 -33.39 44.81
CA ARG A 6 4.56 -32.26 44.87
C ARG A 6 5.37 -32.24 43.57
N PRO A 7 5.65 -31.07 42.96
CA PRO A 7 6.49 -31.00 41.79
C PRO A 7 7.90 -31.50 42.15
N MET A 8 8.25 -32.69 41.66
CA MET A 8 9.57 -33.28 41.82
C MET A 8 10.54 -32.59 40.85
N PHE A 9 11.62 -32.02 41.38
CA PHE A 9 12.64 -31.32 40.61
C PHE A 9 13.41 -32.35 39.75
N ASN A 10 13.07 -32.46 38.47
CA ASN A 10 13.68 -33.42 37.56
C ASN A 10 14.91 -32.78 36.87
N VAL A 11 16.10 -33.11 37.35
CA VAL A 11 17.39 -32.58 36.88
C VAL A 11 17.76 -33.06 35.48
N PHE A 12 17.09 -34.10 34.96
CA PHE A 12 17.29 -34.64 33.61
C PHE A 12 16.23 -34.16 32.61
N ARG A 13 15.47 -33.11 32.93
CA ARG A 13 14.50 -32.52 32.01
C ARG A 13 15.27 -31.99 30.79
N LYS A 14 14.88 -32.43 29.58
CA LYS A 14 15.40 -31.84 28.33
C LYS A 14 15.23 -30.32 28.40
N VAL A 15 16.29 -29.59 28.08
CA VAL A 15 16.26 -28.12 27.98
C VAL A 15 15.13 -27.76 27.02
N LYS A 16 14.12 -27.07 27.54
CA LYS A 16 13.12 -26.41 26.70
C LYS A 16 13.71 -25.06 26.37
N PHE A 17 14.08 -24.87 25.11
CA PHE A 17 14.34 -23.54 24.58
C PHE A 17 12.97 -22.90 24.37
N ASP A 18 12.79 -21.73 24.98
CA ASP A 18 11.61 -20.90 24.79
C ASP A 18 11.99 -19.86 23.74
N ASP A 19 11.56 -20.11 22.49
CA ASP A 19 11.81 -19.22 21.35
C ASP A 19 10.66 -18.19 21.20
N SER A 20 9.85 -17.98 22.25
CA SER A 20 8.84 -16.94 22.22
C SER A 20 9.47 -15.55 22.14
N ILE A 21 8.81 -14.64 21.42
CA ILE A 21 9.26 -13.25 21.29
C ILE A 21 9.28 -12.62 22.69
N GLU A 22 10.49 -12.45 23.23
CA GLU A 22 10.70 -11.86 24.56
C GLU A 22 10.40 -10.36 24.58
N LYS A 23 10.66 -9.67 23.46
CA LYS A 23 10.56 -8.21 23.38
C LYS A 23 10.35 -7.70 21.95
N ILE A 24 9.48 -6.71 21.80
CA ILE A 24 9.33 -5.91 20.58
C ILE A 24 9.82 -4.49 20.89
N GLU A 25 10.71 -3.96 20.06
CA GLU A 25 11.27 -2.62 20.19
C GLU A 25 11.13 -1.82 18.89
N TRP A 26 10.74 -0.56 19.01
CA TRP A 26 10.79 0.39 17.90
C TRP A 26 12.20 0.97 17.79
N ARG A 27 12.80 0.89 16.60
CA ARG A 27 14.11 1.47 16.30
C ARG A 27 14.01 2.48 15.18
N THR A 28 14.68 3.61 15.35
CA THR A 28 14.80 4.63 14.30
C THR A 28 16.16 4.50 13.64
N TYR A 29 16.16 4.37 12.32
CA TYR A 29 17.36 4.35 11.50
C TYR A 29 17.45 5.64 10.71
N TYR A 30 18.67 6.17 10.59
CA TYR A 30 18.95 7.39 9.84
C TYR A 30 19.82 7.05 8.63
N PRO A 31 19.62 7.74 7.50
CA PRO A 31 20.58 7.67 6.42
C PRO A 31 21.94 8.20 6.86
N TYR A 32 23.01 7.72 6.21
CA TYR A 32 24.38 8.13 6.53
C TYR A 32 24.58 9.63 6.34
N THR A 33 24.12 10.13 5.19
CA THR A 33 24.07 11.57 4.90
C THR A 33 22.78 12.16 5.46
N ARG A 34 22.85 13.36 6.06
CA ARG A 34 21.68 14.04 6.66
C ARG A 34 21.23 15.30 5.91
N SER A 35 21.91 15.62 4.82
CA SER A 35 21.58 16.76 3.95
C SER A 35 21.31 16.22 2.56
N PHE A 36 20.14 16.55 2.02
CA PHE A 36 19.69 16.09 0.71
C PHE A 36 19.25 17.29 -0.12
N ARG A 37 19.54 17.23 -1.41
CA ARG A 37 19.02 18.12 -2.44
C ARG A 37 17.96 17.38 -3.26
N ASN A 38 17.25 18.12 -4.09
CA ASN A 38 16.29 17.54 -5.03
C ASN A 38 17.00 16.50 -5.91
N ASN A 39 16.36 15.34 -6.10
CA ASN A 39 16.84 14.18 -6.85
C ASN A 39 18.01 13.40 -6.22
N ASP A 40 18.40 13.69 -4.98
CA ASP A 40 19.36 12.85 -4.26
C ASP A 40 18.72 11.51 -3.86
N VAL A 41 19.54 10.45 -3.83
CA VAL A 41 19.12 9.12 -3.37
C VAL A 41 19.35 9.02 -1.86
N ILE A 42 18.29 8.65 -1.14
CA ILE A 42 18.33 8.41 0.31
C ILE A 42 18.49 6.92 0.54
N GLU A 43 19.61 6.51 1.13
CA GLU A 43 19.89 5.12 1.50
C GLU A 43 19.91 4.97 3.02
N ILE A 44 19.06 4.07 3.53
CA ILE A 44 18.99 3.70 4.95
C ILE A 44 19.46 2.25 5.06
N VAL A 45 20.66 2.06 5.60
CA VAL A 45 21.26 0.73 5.76
C VAL A 45 20.98 0.20 7.17
N ILE A 46 20.29 -0.93 7.25
CA ILE A 46 20.01 -1.63 8.50
C ILE A 46 20.96 -2.82 8.61
N ASN A 47 21.99 -2.69 9.45
CA ASN A 47 23.00 -3.73 9.66
C ASN A 47 22.79 -4.39 11.03
N GLN A 48 21.98 -5.44 11.10
CA GLN A 48 21.79 -6.24 12.32
C GLN A 48 21.79 -7.73 11.99
N SER A 49 22.53 -8.52 12.76
CA SER A 49 22.75 -9.96 12.49
C SER A 49 21.97 -10.88 13.43
N THR A 50 21.21 -10.34 14.40
CA THR A 50 20.56 -11.13 15.46
C THR A 50 19.11 -10.73 15.74
N LEU A 51 18.52 -9.85 14.92
CA LEU A 51 17.17 -9.33 15.11
C LEU A 51 16.34 -9.59 13.84
N PHE A 52 15.08 -9.95 14.04
CA PHE A 52 14.10 -10.06 12.96
C PHE A 52 13.36 -8.74 12.83
N ASP A 53 13.44 -8.10 11.67
CA ASP A 53 12.72 -6.86 11.39
C ASP A 53 11.26 -7.16 11.03
N ALA A 54 10.33 -6.60 11.79
CA ALA A 54 8.90 -6.59 11.46
C ALA A 54 8.63 -5.61 10.32
N THR A 55 9.08 -5.97 9.11
CA THR A 55 8.96 -5.12 7.90
C THR A 55 7.53 -4.69 7.60
N TYR A 56 6.53 -5.42 8.10
CA TYR A 56 5.10 -5.12 7.96
C TYR A 56 4.59 -3.89 8.69
N ASP A 57 5.34 -3.40 9.67
CA ASP A 57 4.97 -2.23 10.47
C ASP A 57 6.04 -1.13 10.39
N SER A 58 6.89 -1.20 9.36
CA SER A 58 7.90 -0.19 9.08
C SER A 58 7.24 1.11 8.59
N GLN A 59 7.85 2.24 8.99
CA GLN A 59 7.38 3.58 8.62
C GLN A 59 8.58 4.44 8.25
N LEU A 60 8.42 5.23 7.17
CA LEU A 60 9.37 6.24 6.78
C LEU A 60 8.92 7.58 7.35
N LEU A 61 9.70 8.11 8.29
CA LEU A 61 9.46 9.43 8.86
C LEU A 61 10.19 10.49 8.04
N VAL A 62 9.45 11.48 7.53
CA VAL A 62 9.98 12.63 6.81
C VAL A 62 9.60 13.91 7.56
N SER A 63 10.57 14.51 8.24
CA SER A 63 10.40 15.79 8.91
C SER A 63 11.04 16.91 8.10
N GLY A 64 10.45 18.09 8.13
CA GLY A 64 10.92 19.26 7.40
C GLY A 64 10.31 20.53 7.95
N LYS A 65 10.84 21.68 7.52
CA LYS A 65 10.26 22.99 7.83
C LYS A 65 9.61 23.56 6.59
N ILE A 66 8.34 23.93 6.70
CA ILE A 66 7.62 24.61 5.62
C ILE A 66 7.80 26.12 5.79
N ILE A 67 8.29 26.78 4.74
CA ILE A 67 8.43 28.24 4.70
C ILE A 67 7.42 28.77 3.68
N LYS A 68 6.37 29.41 4.19
CA LYS A 68 5.38 30.10 3.35
C LYS A 68 6.03 31.32 2.69
N THR A 69 5.91 31.44 1.37
CA THR A 69 6.32 32.64 0.62
C THR A 69 5.07 33.31 0.04
N GLY A 70 4.65 34.44 0.63
CA GLY A 70 3.44 35.18 0.24
C GLY A 70 2.23 34.98 1.17
N ASP A 71 1.13 35.66 0.86
CA ASP A 71 -0.04 35.77 1.76
C ASP A 71 -1.15 34.73 1.52
N GLY A 72 -1.14 34.02 0.38
CA GLY A 72 -2.20 33.06 0.03
C GLY A 72 -2.22 31.79 0.88
N ASP A 73 -3.38 31.18 1.09
CA ASP A 73 -3.47 29.91 1.82
C ASP A 73 -2.78 28.77 1.04
N VAL A 74 -1.97 27.98 1.74
CA VAL A 74 -1.25 26.83 1.17
C VAL A 74 -1.77 25.57 1.85
N SER A 75 -2.34 24.67 1.05
CA SER A 75 -2.69 23.32 1.47
C SER A 75 -1.85 22.32 0.69
N PHE A 76 -1.58 21.19 1.33
CA PHE A 76 -0.92 20.07 0.67
C PHE A 76 -1.96 19.10 0.14
N VAL A 77 -1.59 18.42 -0.94
CA VAL A 77 -2.34 17.26 -1.43
C VAL A 77 -2.26 16.13 -0.41
N ASN A 78 -3.21 15.21 -0.49
CA ASN A 78 -3.16 14.01 0.33
C ASN A 78 -1.84 13.25 0.06
N ASN A 79 -1.22 12.70 1.12
CA ASN A 79 -0.02 11.87 0.99
C ASN A 79 1.16 12.60 0.31
N ALA A 80 1.26 13.92 0.49
CA ALA A 80 2.26 14.78 -0.15
C ALA A 80 3.70 14.30 0.03
N ALA A 81 4.02 13.70 1.18
CA ALA A 81 5.36 13.19 1.43
C ALA A 81 5.75 12.04 0.48
N ALA A 82 4.81 11.17 0.10
CA ALA A 82 5.07 10.11 -0.86
C ALA A 82 5.34 10.63 -2.27
N PHE A 83 4.78 11.79 -2.64
CA PHE A 83 5.05 12.45 -3.92
C PHE A 83 6.46 13.05 -4.02
N MET A 84 7.18 13.19 -2.90
CA MET A 84 8.59 13.60 -2.93
C MET A 84 9.51 12.50 -3.45
N PHE A 85 9.05 11.24 -3.50
CA PHE A 85 9.83 10.09 -3.92
C PHE A 85 9.35 9.58 -5.29
N SER A 86 10.26 9.54 -6.26
CA SER A 86 10.00 8.92 -7.56
C SER A 86 9.91 7.40 -7.46
N SER A 87 10.74 6.79 -6.62
CA SER A 87 10.70 5.36 -6.34
C SER A 87 11.19 5.06 -4.93
N VAL A 88 10.69 3.96 -4.37
CA VAL A 88 11.16 3.39 -3.10
C VAL A 88 11.51 1.93 -3.35
N LYS A 89 12.71 1.54 -2.94
CA LYS A 89 13.24 0.19 -3.14
C LYS A 89 13.63 -0.44 -1.82
N TYR A 90 13.17 -1.67 -1.59
CA TYR A 90 13.58 -2.51 -0.47
C TYR A 90 14.48 -3.64 -0.97
N VAL A 91 15.67 -3.74 -0.39
CA VAL A 91 16.71 -4.70 -0.78
C VAL A 91 17.15 -5.48 0.45
N LEU A 92 17.22 -6.80 0.33
CA LEU A 92 17.65 -7.70 1.40
C LEU A 92 19.06 -8.26 1.10
N GLY A 93 19.84 -8.56 2.14
CA GLY A 93 21.10 -9.28 1.99
C GLY A 93 22.23 -8.48 1.35
N GLY A 94 22.41 -7.22 1.75
CA GLY A 94 23.57 -6.40 1.34
C GLY A 94 23.62 -6.04 -0.13
N GLY A 95 22.46 -5.86 -0.79
CA GLY A 95 22.38 -5.44 -2.19
C GLY A 95 22.10 -6.56 -3.19
N SER A 96 22.10 -7.83 -2.74
CA SER A 96 22.06 -8.99 -3.64
C SER A 96 20.65 -9.37 -4.14
N LYS A 97 19.59 -8.99 -3.40
CA LYS A 97 18.21 -9.33 -3.76
C LYS A 97 17.27 -8.15 -3.59
N GLU A 98 16.81 -7.59 -4.70
CA GLU A 98 15.71 -6.63 -4.71
C GLU A 98 14.42 -7.36 -4.34
N MET A 99 13.78 -6.91 -3.26
CA MET A 99 12.57 -7.54 -2.74
C MET A 99 11.32 -6.80 -3.21
N GLU A 100 11.37 -5.47 -3.25
CA GLU A 100 10.27 -4.65 -3.73
C GLU A 100 10.82 -3.37 -4.35
N LEU A 101 10.30 -3.01 -5.52
CA LEU A 101 10.49 -1.71 -6.13
C LEU A 101 9.10 -1.12 -6.40
N VAL A 102 8.83 0.05 -5.83
CA VAL A 102 7.62 0.81 -6.14
C VAL A 102 8.01 2.10 -6.83
N GLN A 103 7.68 2.18 -8.12
CA GLN A 103 7.74 3.41 -8.90
C GLN A 103 6.50 4.27 -8.64
N ASP A 104 6.59 5.58 -8.92
CA ASP A 104 5.50 6.55 -8.73
C ASP A 104 4.86 6.50 -7.33
N THR A 105 5.72 6.50 -6.32
CA THR A 105 5.34 6.18 -4.92
C THR A 105 4.13 6.97 -4.44
N GLY A 106 4.01 8.26 -4.78
CA GLY A 106 2.85 9.09 -4.49
C GLY A 106 1.52 8.51 -5.00
N ILE A 107 1.44 8.18 -6.29
CA ILE A 107 0.21 7.63 -6.90
C ILE A 107 -0.09 6.24 -6.35
N VAL A 108 0.90 5.33 -6.32
CA VAL A 108 0.68 3.95 -5.89
C VAL A 108 0.21 3.87 -4.44
N SER A 109 0.83 4.63 -3.55
CA SER A 109 0.42 4.66 -2.14
C SER A 109 -0.95 5.33 -1.95
N THR A 110 -1.33 6.26 -2.83
CA THR A 110 -2.65 6.89 -2.82
C THR A 110 -3.76 5.94 -3.29
N VAL A 111 -3.55 5.24 -4.41
CA VAL A 111 -4.47 4.18 -4.90
C VAL A 111 -4.66 3.12 -3.83
N ARG A 112 -3.55 2.66 -3.23
CA ARG A 112 -3.59 1.70 -2.12
C ARG A 112 -4.33 2.26 -0.91
N GLY A 113 -4.15 3.55 -0.59
CA GLY A 113 -4.85 4.21 0.51
C GLY A 113 -6.36 4.14 0.35
N TYR A 114 -6.89 4.49 -0.83
CA TYR A 114 -8.32 4.35 -1.09
C TYR A 114 -8.80 2.90 -1.02
N LEU A 115 -8.02 1.95 -1.50
CA LEU A 115 -8.43 0.55 -1.58
C LEU A 115 -8.33 -0.21 -0.26
N CYS A 116 -7.40 0.17 0.62
CA CYS A 116 -7.08 -0.59 1.83
C CYS A 116 -7.49 0.11 3.12
N TYR A 117 -7.52 1.44 3.17
CA TYR A 117 -7.83 2.14 4.41
C TYR A 117 -9.31 2.07 4.76
N THR A 118 -9.58 2.10 6.05
CA THR A 118 -10.91 2.29 6.61
C THR A 118 -11.15 3.77 6.93
N PRO A 119 -12.39 4.20 7.14
CA PRO A 119 -12.69 5.54 7.66
C PRO A 119 -12.00 5.83 8.99
N GLU A 120 -11.82 4.81 9.83
CA GLU A 120 -11.10 4.92 11.11
C GLU A 120 -9.60 5.16 10.90
N ASP A 121 -8.96 4.42 9.98
CA ASP A 121 -7.57 4.66 9.60
C ASP A 121 -7.37 6.09 9.09
N SER A 122 -8.31 6.60 8.30
CA SER A 122 -8.25 7.96 7.77
C SER A 122 -8.20 9.02 8.88
N ASN A 123 -8.88 8.79 9.99
CA ASN A 123 -8.84 9.70 11.14
C ASN A 123 -7.48 9.69 11.85
N HIS A 124 -6.78 8.55 11.84
CA HIS A 124 -5.48 8.38 12.49
C HIS A 124 -4.29 8.71 11.59
N LEU A 125 -4.49 8.77 10.27
CA LEU A 125 -3.45 9.04 9.28
C LEU A 125 -3.32 10.52 8.91
N GLY A 126 -3.91 11.43 9.70
CA GLY A 126 -3.77 12.88 9.49
C GLY A 126 -2.31 13.35 9.44
N ILE A 127 -1.43 12.72 10.22
CA ILE A 127 0.03 12.98 10.24
C ILE A 127 0.72 12.49 8.96
N SER A 128 0.12 11.53 8.25
CA SER A 128 0.56 11.08 6.93
C SER A 128 -0.03 11.91 5.78
N GLY A 129 -0.75 12.97 6.11
CA GLY A 129 -1.50 13.78 5.15
C GLY A 129 -2.76 13.11 4.62
N TRP A 130 -3.19 11.99 5.22
CA TRP A 130 -4.43 11.31 4.86
C TRP A 130 -5.54 11.71 5.81
N ASN A 131 -6.55 12.39 5.28
CA ASN A 131 -7.60 13.02 6.09
C ASN A 131 -8.95 13.01 5.34
N PHE A 132 -9.18 11.96 4.55
CA PHE A 132 -10.44 11.82 3.82
C PHE A 132 -11.66 11.83 4.76
N PRO A 133 -12.75 12.58 4.45
CA PRO A 133 -13.02 13.37 3.23
C PRO A 133 -12.45 14.80 3.20
N ASN A 134 -11.87 15.28 4.29
CA ASN A 134 -11.36 16.63 4.41
C ASN A 134 -9.96 16.79 3.76
N SER A 135 -9.56 18.03 3.47
CA SER A 135 -8.19 18.33 3.00
C SER A 135 -7.20 18.40 4.17
N PRO A 136 -6.05 17.71 4.13
CA PRO A 136 -5.17 17.55 5.28
C PRO A 136 -4.75 18.90 5.87
N LYS A 137 -5.11 19.14 7.13
CA LYS A 137 -4.48 20.18 7.93
C LYS A 137 -3.17 19.61 8.45
N LEU A 138 -2.14 19.66 7.61
CA LEU A 138 -0.81 19.20 8.00
C LEU A 138 -0.29 20.08 9.13
N ASN A 139 0.09 19.45 10.24
CA ASN A 139 1.02 20.09 11.16
C ASN A 139 2.37 20.16 10.45
N PRO A 140 2.97 21.34 10.30
CA PRO A 140 4.12 21.53 9.43
C PRO A 140 5.41 20.88 9.92
N ASP A 141 5.42 20.30 11.12
CA ASP A 141 6.64 19.84 11.80
C ASP A 141 6.97 18.35 11.56
N GLU A 142 6.01 17.52 11.12
CA GLU A 142 6.22 16.08 10.94
C GLU A 142 5.30 15.45 9.88
N LEU A 143 5.87 14.75 8.88
CA LEU A 143 5.12 13.95 7.90
C LEU A 143 5.55 12.48 7.97
N LYS A 144 4.61 11.57 8.19
CA LYS A 144 4.91 10.12 8.24
C LYS A 144 4.40 9.42 7.00
N ILE A 145 5.24 8.65 6.32
CA ILE A 145 4.83 7.76 5.24
C ILE A 145 4.75 6.34 5.80
N LYS A 146 3.59 5.71 5.71
CA LYS A 146 3.40 4.32 6.13
C LYS A 146 3.64 3.38 4.95
N ARG A 147 4.68 2.55 4.99
CA ARG A 147 4.97 1.46 4.04
C ARG A 147 6.06 0.58 4.66
N ILE A 148 5.89 -0.74 4.84
CA ILE A 148 5.66 -1.84 3.87
C ILE A 148 4.74 -2.89 4.53
N TYR A 149 4.05 -3.75 3.76
CA TYR A 149 3.24 -4.84 4.33
C TYR A 149 3.55 -6.18 3.60
N PRO A 150 4.32 -7.12 4.17
CA PRO A 150 4.19 -8.52 3.85
C PRO A 150 2.76 -8.99 4.24
N GLU A 151 2.35 -10.09 3.62
CA GLU A 151 1.01 -10.64 3.78
C GLU A 151 0.66 -10.97 5.24
N SER A 152 -0.55 -10.62 5.68
CA SER A 152 -1.02 -10.76 7.07
C SER A 152 -0.95 -12.19 7.64
N GLY A 153 -1.00 -13.22 6.77
CA GLY A 153 -0.89 -14.63 7.16
C GLY A 153 0.54 -15.12 7.40
N ILE A 154 1.54 -14.31 7.07
CA ILE A 154 2.96 -14.67 7.20
C ILE A 154 3.42 -14.62 8.65
N LYS A 155 2.73 -13.87 9.52
CA LYS A 155 3.09 -13.77 10.94
C LYS A 155 3.14 -15.15 11.62
N GLU A 156 2.16 -16.01 11.35
CA GLU A 156 2.06 -17.33 11.95
C GLU A 156 3.12 -18.29 11.37
N ILE A 157 3.33 -18.26 10.06
CA ILE A 157 4.35 -19.06 9.36
C ILE A 157 5.78 -18.64 9.75
N LEU A 158 6.03 -17.33 9.93
CA LEU A 158 7.32 -16.81 10.40
C LEU A 158 7.60 -17.31 11.82
N LEU A 159 6.61 -17.24 12.71
CA LEU A 159 6.76 -17.69 14.10
C LEU A 159 7.03 -19.20 14.18
N GLU A 160 6.30 -20.00 13.42
CA GLU A 160 6.51 -21.46 13.37
C GLU A 160 7.85 -21.84 12.75
N GLY A 161 8.24 -21.21 11.64
CA GLY A 161 9.49 -21.53 10.97
C GLY A 161 10.73 -21.04 11.72
N VAL A 162 10.62 -19.93 12.47
CA VAL A 162 11.66 -19.46 13.40
C VAL A 162 11.82 -20.46 14.54
N ALA A 163 10.71 -20.92 15.15
CA ALA A 163 10.74 -21.94 16.20
C ALA A 163 11.28 -23.29 15.71
N ALA A 164 11.15 -23.59 14.42
CA ALA A 164 11.66 -24.83 13.81
C ALA A 164 13.08 -24.70 13.22
N ASN A 165 13.70 -23.50 13.26
CA ASN A 165 14.98 -23.17 12.62
C ASN A 165 15.07 -23.61 11.14
N ASN A 166 13.95 -23.48 10.42
CA ASN A 166 13.85 -23.90 9.02
C ASN A 166 13.93 -22.69 8.09
N SER A 167 14.45 -22.90 6.87
CA SER A 167 14.37 -21.91 5.81
C SER A 167 12.91 -21.66 5.44
N ILE A 168 12.41 -20.45 5.68
CA ILE A 168 11.04 -20.04 5.37
C ILE A 168 11.03 -19.35 4.01
N ILE A 169 10.25 -19.86 3.07
CA ILE A 169 9.94 -19.14 1.83
C ILE A 169 8.88 -18.10 2.19
N ILE A 170 9.23 -16.82 2.06
CA ILE A 170 8.33 -15.69 2.33
C ILE A 170 7.69 -15.26 1.00
N PRO A 171 6.41 -15.59 0.73
CA PRO A 171 5.71 -14.98 -0.38
C PRO A 171 5.54 -13.48 -0.11
N TYR A 172 5.61 -12.64 -1.14
CA TYR A 172 5.35 -11.22 -1.00
C TYR A 172 4.38 -10.76 -2.09
N ARG A 173 3.75 -9.61 -1.86
CA ARG A 173 2.89 -8.96 -2.84
C ARG A 173 3.56 -7.68 -3.26
N GLN A 174 3.67 -7.49 -4.56
CA GLN A 174 4.20 -6.28 -5.16
C GLN A 174 3.09 -5.54 -5.90
N TRP A 175 3.19 -4.21 -5.90
CA TRP A 175 2.36 -3.34 -6.73
C TRP A 175 3.22 -2.81 -7.87
N ASP A 176 2.84 -3.14 -9.10
CA ASP A 176 3.40 -2.53 -10.31
C ASP A 176 2.38 -1.52 -10.87
N VAL A 177 2.87 -0.36 -11.29
CA VAL A 177 2.04 0.68 -11.88
C VAL A 177 2.58 1.05 -13.24
N GLN A 178 1.68 1.09 -14.20
CA GLN A 178 1.95 1.55 -15.54
C GLN A 178 1.02 2.73 -15.85
N VAL A 179 1.51 3.68 -16.64
CA VAL A 179 0.77 4.88 -17.00
C VAL A 179 0.66 4.96 -18.52
N LYS A 180 -0.55 5.18 -19.03
CA LYS A 180 -0.82 5.40 -20.44
C LYS A 180 -1.67 6.65 -20.62
N SER A 181 -1.23 7.55 -21.50
CA SER A 181 -2.03 8.70 -21.91
C SER A 181 -3.08 8.29 -22.94
N LEU A 182 -4.30 8.78 -22.78
CA LEU A 182 -5.39 8.60 -23.74
C LEU A 182 -5.39 9.76 -24.76
N ALA A 183 -5.68 9.45 -26.01
CA ALA A 183 -5.86 10.46 -27.04
C ALA A 183 -7.13 11.29 -26.77
N ALA A 184 -7.08 12.58 -27.10
CA ALA A 184 -8.23 13.48 -26.93
C ALA A 184 -9.44 12.96 -27.73
N GLY A 185 -10.59 12.79 -27.07
CA GLY A 185 -11.83 12.30 -27.69
C GLY A 185 -11.88 10.79 -27.94
N ALA A 186 -10.92 10.00 -27.42
CA ALA A 186 -10.97 8.55 -27.53
C ALA A 186 -12.22 7.97 -26.84
N ILE A 187 -13.02 7.22 -27.59
CA ILE A 187 -14.23 6.52 -27.10
C ILE A 187 -13.95 5.08 -26.66
N SER A 188 -12.83 4.51 -27.11
CA SER A 188 -12.38 3.16 -26.81
C SER A 188 -10.87 3.10 -27.03
N ASP A 189 -10.20 2.35 -26.17
CA ASP A 189 -8.76 2.16 -26.25
C ASP A 189 -8.40 0.76 -25.71
N ALA A 190 -7.36 0.17 -26.28
CA ALA A 190 -6.82 -1.11 -25.86
C ALA A 190 -5.39 -0.90 -25.33
N TRP A 191 -5.11 -1.49 -24.17
CA TRP A 191 -3.81 -1.34 -23.52
C TRP A 191 -3.20 -2.69 -23.21
N ALA A 192 -2.09 -2.99 -23.89
CA ALA A 192 -1.26 -4.14 -23.58
C ALA A 192 -0.34 -3.79 -22.39
N VAL A 193 -0.63 -4.38 -21.23
CA VAL A 193 0.18 -4.30 -20.02
C VAL A 193 1.17 -5.46 -20.04
N LYS A 194 2.46 -5.18 -19.94
CA LYS A 194 3.50 -6.22 -19.82
C LYS A 194 3.67 -6.57 -18.34
N THR A 195 3.68 -7.84 -17.98
CA THR A 195 4.00 -8.26 -16.61
C THR A 195 5.51 -8.41 -16.42
N THR A 196 5.99 -8.17 -15.20
CA THR A 196 7.40 -8.11 -14.82
C THR A 196 8.15 -9.44 -14.92
N SER A 197 7.46 -10.59 -14.82
CA SER A 197 8.07 -11.91 -14.96
C SER A 197 7.08 -12.98 -15.42
N HIS A 198 7.57 -14.10 -15.95
CA HIS A 198 6.78 -15.31 -16.23
C HIS A 198 6.49 -16.16 -14.97
N ILE A 199 7.04 -15.76 -13.82
CA ILE A 199 6.96 -16.52 -12.56
C ILE A 199 5.88 -15.92 -11.65
N GLU A 200 5.63 -14.61 -11.73
CA GLU A 200 4.62 -13.92 -10.95
C GLU A 200 3.27 -13.88 -11.68
N SER A 201 2.21 -14.32 -11.00
CA SER A 201 0.84 -14.19 -11.51
C SER A 201 0.17 -12.93 -10.94
N PRO A 202 -0.35 -12.02 -11.78
CA PRO A 202 -1.11 -10.88 -11.29
C PRO A 202 -2.39 -11.37 -10.63
N ARG A 203 -2.60 -11.01 -9.36
CA ARG A 203 -3.82 -11.37 -8.61
C ARG A 203 -4.91 -10.33 -8.73
N TYR A 204 -4.55 -9.07 -8.96
CA TYR A 204 -5.51 -7.99 -9.17
C TYR A 204 -5.00 -7.05 -10.25
N VAL A 205 -5.94 -6.50 -11.02
CA VAL A 205 -5.72 -5.39 -11.94
C VAL A 205 -6.60 -4.23 -11.48
N ILE A 206 -5.97 -3.10 -11.21
CA ILE A 206 -6.64 -1.88 -10.75
C ILE A 206 -6.46 -0.82 -11.82
N LEU A 207 -7.58 -0.25 -12.26
CA LEU A 207 -7.61 0.81 -13.26
C LEU A 207 -8.19 2.08 -12.64
N CYS A 208 -7.50 3.19 -12.85
CA CYS A 208 -7.89 4.52 -12.38
C CYS A 208 -7.58 5.55 -13.46
N PHE A 209 -8.31 6.66 -13.46
CA PHE A 209 -8.16 7.71 -14.47
C PHE A 209 -7.90 9.06 -13.83
N GLN A 210 -7.20 9.91 -14.57
CA GLN A 210 -6.91 11.28 -14.19
C GLN A 210 -7.09 12.19 -15.41
N VAL A 211 -7.79 13.31 -15.23
CA VAL A 211 -8.06 14.30 -16.28
C VAL A 211 -7.21 15.54 -16.05
N GLU A 212 -6.20 15.73 -16.91
CA GLU A 212 -5.30 16.91 -16.93
C GLU A 212 -4.57 17.19 -15.60
N LYS A 213 -4.33 16.15 -14.80
CA LYS A 213 -3.63 16.23 -13.50
C LYS A 213 -2.13 15.97 -13.61
N PHE A 214 -1.70 15.29 -14.68
CA PHE A 214 -0.29 15.05 -14.93
C PHE A 214 0.46 16.38 -15.11
N ASP A 215 1.52 16.59 -14.34
CA ASP A 215 2.35 17.81 -14.34
C ASP A 215 1.58 19.13 -14.11
N ASN A 216 0.42 19.06 -13.43
CA ASN A 216 -0.42 20.23 -13.17
C ASN A 216 -0.49 20.57 -11.68
N LEU A 217 0.27 21.59 -11.27
CA LEU A 217 0.35 22.04 -9.87
C LEU A 217 -0.97 22.58 -9.30
N LYS A 218 -1.96 22.92 -10.14
CA LYS A 218 -3.25 23.46 -9.69
C LYS A 218 -4.30 22.38 -9.43
N LYS A 219 -4.05 21.14 -9.86
CA LYS A 219 -5.00 20.05 -9.73
C LYS A 219 -4.43 18.99 -8.78
N ASP A 220 -5.28 18.47 -7.91
CA ASP A 220 -4.89 17.43 -6.97
C ASP A 220 -4.75 16.07 -7.71
N PRO A 221 -3.54 15.48 -7.79
CA PRO A 221 -3.32 14.18 -8.41
C PRO A 221 -3.85 13.02 -7.56
N THR A 222 -4.29 13.26 -6.32
CA THR A 222 -4.82 12.21 -5.45
C THR A 222 -6.30 11.90 -5.71
N TYR A 223 -6.95 12.65 -6.60
CA TYR A 223 -8.33 12.40 -7.01
C TYR A 223 -8.36 11.64 -8.33
N PHE A 224 -9.13 10.56 -8.38
CA PHE A 224 -9.29 9.72 -9.58
C PHE A 224 -10.66 9.96 -10.22
N ASP A 225 -10.66 10.36 -11.48
CA ASP A 225 -11.88 10.75 -12.20
C ASP A 225 -12.59 9.53 -12.79
N HIS A 226 -13.92 9.55 -12.86
CA HIS A 226 -14.70 8.41 -13.40
C HIS A 226 -14.79 8.39 -14.94
N ILE A 227 -14.48 9.51 -15.61
CA ILE A 227 -14.47 9.73 -17.07
C ILE A 227 -15.68 9.18 -17.85
N ASN A 228 -16.82 8.93 -17.18
CA ASN A 228 -18.05 8.35 -17.73
C ASN A 228 -17.85 7.04 -18.51
N ILE A 229 -16.95 6.19 -18.03
CA ILE A 229 -16.78 4.85 -18.63
C ILE A 229 -18.07 4.06 -18.55
N THR A 230 -18.42 3.43 -19.67
CA THR A 230 -19.55 2.51 -19.74
C THR A 230 -19.14 1.06 -19.55
N ASN A 231 -17.95 0.68 -20.01
CA ASN A 231 -17.48 -0.71 -20.00
C ASN A 231 -15.94 -0.79 -19.88
N ILE A 232 -15.46 -1.74 -19.09
CA ILE A 232 -14.04 -2.12 -18.99
C ILE A 232 -13.98 -3.64 -19.12
N LYS A 233 -12.99 -4.12 -19.87
CA LYS A 233 -12.76 -5.54 -20.12
C LYS A 233 -11.27 -5.82 -19.99
N LEU A 234 -10.93 -6.75 -19.11
CA LEU A 234 -9.57 -7.26 -18.96
C LEU A 234 -9.47 -8.55 -19.77
N SER A 235 -8.52 -8.63 -20.69
CA SER A 235 -8.27 -9.85 -21.46
C SER A 235 -6.98 -10.51 -21.00
N LEU A 236 -7.06 -11.74 -20.50
CA LEU A 236 -5.93 -12.55 -20.04
C LEU A 236 -5.94 -13.87 -20.82
N ASN A 237 -4.82 -14.24 -21.45
CA ASN A 237 -4.67 -15.52 -22.18
C ASN A 237 -5.83 -15.83 -23.16
N ALA A 238 -6.30 -14.82 -23.89
CA ALA A 238 -7.46 -14.87 -24.81
C ALA A 238 -8.85 -15.06 -24.15
N GLU A 239 -8.93 -15.21 -22.84
CA GLU A 239 -10.17 -15.06 -22.09
C GLU A 239 -10.42 -13.61 -21.72
N SER A 240 -11.64 -13.27 -21.33
CA SER A 240 -11.96 -11.89 -20.98
C SER A 240 -12.93 -11.76 -19.82
N PHE A 241 -12.64 -10.77 -18.97
CA PHE A 241 -13.29 -10.55 -17.70
C PHE A 241 -13.74 -9.09 -17.57
N PRO A 242 -15.02 -8.82 -17.26
CA PRO A 242 -16.13 -9.78 -17.23
C PRO A 242 -16.46 -10.32 -18.63
N THR A 243 -17.06 -11.51 -18.69
CA THR A 243 -17.53 -12.12 -19.94
C THR A 243 -18.61 -11.25 -20.59
N GLU A 244 -19.50 -10.71 -19.77
CA GLU A 244 -20.55 -9.79 -20.20
C GLU A 244 -20.09 -8.34 -20.10
N ARG A 245 -20.70 -7.49 -20.92
CA ARG A 245 -20.42 -6.05 -20.92
C ARG A 245 -20.94 -5.43 -19.62
N MET A 246 -20.06 -4.77 -18.87
CA MET A 246 -20.52 -3.91 -17.78
C MET A 246 -21.35 -2.77 -18.38
N ARG A 247 -22.54 -2.52 -17.84
CA ARG A 247 -23.44 -1.45 -18.31
C ARG A 247 -23.38 -0.28 -17.33
N LEU A 248 -22.18 0.28 -17.15
CA LEU A 248 -21.97 1.35 -16.18
C LEU A 248 -22.57 2.66 -16.71
N ASN A 249 -23.31 3.36 -15.86
CA ASN A 249 -23.80 4.70 -16.14
C ASN A 249 -23.72 5.57 -14.88
N PHE A 250 -22.64 6.35 -14.78
CA PHE A 250 -22.43 7.28 -13.67
C PHE A 250 -23.47 8.42 -13.64
N GLY A 251 -24.08 8.80 -14.76
CA GLY A 251 -25.15 9.80 -14.82
C GLY A 251 -26.40 9.37 -14.06
N ASN A 252 -26.79 8.11 -14.22
CA ASN A 252 -27.97 7.52 -13.56
C ASN A 252 -27.66 6.88 -12.20
N ASN A 253 -26.41 6.96 -11.74
CA ASN A 253 -25.91 6.22 -10.59
C ASN A 253 -25.97 4.68 -10.73
N ASP A 254 -25.85 4.17 -11.96
CA ASP A 254 -25.78 2.74 -12.24
C ASP A 254 -24.31 2.28 -12.31
N TYR A 255 -23.63 2.26 -11.15
CA TYR A 255 -22.23 1.79 -11.03
C TYR A 255 -22.05 0.76 -9.91
N ASN A 256 -23.14 0.09 -9.52
CA ASN A 256 -23.18 -0.95 -8.48
C ASN A 256 -22.11 -2.03 -8.66
N GLU A 257 -21.89 -2.50 -9.88
CA GLU A 257 -20.89 -3.54 -10.13
C GLU A 257 -19.47 -3.04 -9.82
N ALA A 258 -19.13 -1.81 -10.20
CA ALA A 258 -17.82 -1.23 -9.92
C ALA A 258 -17.62 -1.01 -8.43
N HIS A 259 -18.63 -0.46 -7.74
CA HIS A 259 -18.59 -0.26 -6.29
C HIS A 259 -18.47 -1.59 -5.53
N PHE A 260 -19.25 -2.61 -5.92
CA PHE A 260 -19.16 -3.94 -5.31
C PHE A 260 -17.74 -4.50 -5.40
N ARG A 261 -17.11 -4.47 -6.58
CA ARG A 261 -15.73 -4.95 -6.76
C ARG A 261 -14.72 -4.18 -5.92
N TYR A 262 -14.90 -2.87 -5.79
CA TYR A 262 -14.09 -2.03 -4.91
C TYR A 262 -14.24 -2.46 -3.43
N THR A 263 -15.47 -2.71 -2.95
CA THR A 263 -15.70 -3.15 -1.56
C THR A 263 -15.18 -4.56 -1.25
N GLU A 264 -15.20 -5.48 -2.23
CA GLU A 264 -14.65 -6.83 -2.05
C GLU A 264 -13.12 -6.84 -1.95
N PHE A 265 -12.46 -5.86 -2.57
CA PHE A 265 -11.01 -5.83 -2.66
C PHE A 265 -10.34 -5.83 -1.30
N GLN A 266 -10.77 -4.93 -0.39
CA GLN A 266 -10.13 -4.77 0.92
C GLN A 266 -10.12 -6.09 1.70
N SER A 267 -11.28 -6.74 1.81
CA SER A 267 -11.40 -8.03 2.51
C SER A 267 -10.56 -9.13 1.87
N SER A 268 -10.57 -9.20 0.53
CA SER A 268 -9.84 -10.22 -0.23
C SER A 268 -8.33 -10.01 -0.20
N TYR A 269 -7.88 -8.76 -0.23
CA TYR A 269 -6.47 -8.38 -0.24
C TYR A 269 -5.84 -8.47 1.16
N LEU A 270 -6.52 -7.98 2.19
CA LEU A 270 -6.01 -7.98 3.57
C LEU A 270 -6.31 -9.28 4.33
N ASN A 271 -7.06 -10.22 3.73
CA ASN A 271 -7.61 -11.41 4.38
C ASN A 271 -8.39 -11.04 5.64
N CYS A 272 -9.22 -10.00 5.56
CA CYS A 272 -10.07 -9.53 6.64
C CYS A 272 -11.52 -9.99 6.41
N SER A 273 -12.18 -10.46 7.46
CA SER A 273 -13.60 -10.85 7.42
C SER A 273 -14.53 -9.66 7.30
N GLU A 274 -14.12 -8.49 7.79
CA GLU A 274 -14.93 -7.28 7.78
C GLU A 274 -14.59 -6.37 6.60
N LYS A 275 -15.65 -5.86 5.94
CA LYS A 275 -15.56 -4.90 4.85
C LYS A 275 -15.85 -3.52 5.41
N ARG A 276 -14.84 -2.66 5.42
CA ARG A 276 -14.93 -1.27 5.87
C ARG A 276 -14.27 -0.36 4.83
N PRO A 277 -14.87 -0.25 3.63
CA PRO A 277 -14.30 0.56 2.55
C PRO A 277 -14.21 2.03 2.96
N LEU A 278 -13.17 2.73 2.50
CA LEU A 278 -13.01 4.17 2.76
C LEU A 278 -14.08 5.03 2.08
N LEU A 279 -14.54 4.59 0.91
CA LEU A 279 -15.40 5.36 0.02
C LEU A 279 -16.79 4.76 0.04
N ASP A 280 -17.77 5.56 0.46
CA ASP A 280 -19.18 5.23 0.33
C ASP A 280 -19.62 5.31 -1.13
N TYR A 281 -20.79 4.74 -1.44
CA TYR A 281 -21.35 4.69 -2.80
C TYR A 281 -21.29 6.04 -3.53
N ASN A 282 -21.77 7.10 -2.87
CA ASN A 282 -21.82 8.45 -3.46
C ASN A 282 -20.43 9.05 -3.68
N VAL A 283 -19.48 8.79 -2.78
CA VAL A 283 -18.13 9.36 -2.88
C VAL A 283 -17.27 8.56 -3.87
N PHE A 284 -17.52 7.25 -3.99
CA PHE A 284 -16.87 6.40 -4.99
C PHE A 284 -17.10 6.92 -6.42
N LYS A 285 -18.27 7.51 -6.70
CA LYS A 285 -18.56 8.19 -7.97
C LYS A 285 -17.54 9.28 -8.31
N GLU A 286 -17.08 10.02 -7.32
CA GLU A 286 -16.10 11.11 -7.49
C GLU A 286 -14.65 10.61 -7.48
N ARG A 287 -14.41 9.39 -6.98
CA ARG A 287 -13.09 8.79 -6.75
C ARG A 287 -13.05 7.35 -7.24
N THR A 288 -13.38 7.16 -8.50
CA THR A 288 -13.66 5.83 -9.04
C THR A 288 -12.37 5.03 -9.25
N LEU A 289 -12.37 3.83 -8.69
CA LEU A 289 -11.30 2.84 -8.81
C LEU A 289 -11.92 1.54 -9.30
N PHE A 290 -11.49 1.09 -10.48
CA PHE A 290 -11.99 -0.15 -11.06
C PHE A 290 -11.07 -1.29 -10.67
N VAL A 291 -11.59 -2.22 -9.87
CA VAL A 291 -10.84 -3.37 -9.39
C VAL A 291 -11.28 -4.64 -10.10
N ARG A 292 -10.31 -5.42 -10.57
CA ARG A 292 -10.51 -6.78 -11.06
C ARG A 292 -9.54 -7.73 -10.37
N GLN A 293 -10.03 -8.94 -10.09
CA GLN A 293 -9.27 -10.08 -9.59
C GLN A 293 -9.08 -11.06 -10.74
#